data_AF-A0A6G0XRR5-F1
#
_entry.id   AF-A0A6G0XRR5-F1
#
_cell.length_a   1.000
_cell.length_b   1.000
_cell.length_c   1.000
_cell.angle_alpha   90.00
_cell.angle_beta   90.00
_cell.angle_gamma   90.00
#
_symmetry.space_group_name_H-M   'P 1'
#
loop_
_entity.id
_entity.type
_entity.pdbx_description
1 polymer ?
#
loop_
_entity_poly.entity_id
_entity_poly.type
_entity_poly.pdbx_seq_one_letter_code
_entity_poly.pdbx_strand_id
1 'polypeptide(L)'
;MVFHSFRLTDDTMAPVWAYVVLAIGIATMSSGGVWFALLVETPPLMQACWRLTLTAVLQTFGVLYELRTDPTIMGVAFQLRFIKAIPLVMTIGTALAGYFGSWGWSVAHTSLVYSLLLVCTTPLILVAVMSLCWLYRQTCRHEDHERVPLFTKQNSLPSLFEIVVCPKDAKLPTLMEAIGAVVGCLGVVALLATSNQDNSQHATLAGNVAALCGALVLVIYIEGSATCRSWMPLFVYSLAVTASAALELGVVWLLLEPSTTVWGVGPTALFGFVGDLNRFGLVFGAAFIAGFFGHACDNVAVVHVRPLVISVAVLWEPLIGGVVGVQVHLTLWSSLPLSFS
;
A
#
# COMPACT_ATOMS: atom_id res chain seq x y z
N MET A 1 -4.76 19.31 -17.91
CA MET A 1 -3.54 19.82 -17.26
C MET A 1 -2.45 18.80 -17.56
N VAL A 2 -1.51 19.14 -18.45
CA VAL A 2 -0.51 18.18 -18.96
C VAL A 2 0.49 17.90 -17.85
N PHE A 3 0.44 16.70 -17.27
CA PHE A 3 1.41 16.24 -16.26
C PHE A 3 2.74 15.94 -16.97
N HIS A 4 3.55 16.98 -17.18
CA HIS A 4 4.94 16.80 -17.55
C HIS A 4 5.65 16.08 -16.40
N SER A 5 6.42 15.03 -16.72
CA SER A 5 7.24 14.22 -15.82
C SER A 5 8.05 15.07 -14.83
N PHE A 6 7.45 15.41 -13.69
CA PHE A 6 8.09 16.05 -12.55
C PHE A 6 8.70 14.94 -11.68
N ARG A 7 9.86 14.42 -12.07
CA ARG A 7 10.84 14.12 -11.01
C ARG A 7 11.47 15.46 -10.70
N LEU A 8 11.15 16.01 -9.53
CA LEU A 8 11.87 17.16 -8.99
C LEU A 8 13.37 16.83 -9.09
N THR A 9 14.11 17.63 -9.84
CA THR A 9 15.55 17.78 -9.61
C THR A 9 15.73 18.13 -8.14
N ASP A 10 16.66 17.46 -7.45
CA ASP A 10 16.73 17.33 -5.98
C ASP A 10 16.75 18.62 -5.15
N ASP A 11 16.82 19.81 -5.76
CA ASP A 11 16.87 21.11 -5.07
C ASP A 11 15.50 21.77 -4.86
N THR A 12 14.41 21.17 -5.35
CA THR A 12 13.06 21.74 -5.22
C THR A 12 12.24 20.98 -4.20
N MET A 13 11.91 21.63 -3.08
CA MET A 13 11.03 21.06 -2.05
C MET A 13 9.70 20.64 -2.68
N ALA A 14 9.18 19.48 -2.27
CA ALA A 14 7.85 19.06 -2.69
C ALA A 14 6.84 20.16 -2.32
N PRO A 15 5.88 20.47 -3.20
CA PRO A 15 4.95 21.54 -2.95
C PRO A 15 4.08 21.21 -1.72
N VAL A 16 3.78 22.21 -0.89
CA VAL A 16 3.05 22.02 0.37
C VAL A 16 1.74 21.27 0.19
N TRP A 17 1.03 21.52 -0.91
CA TRP A 17 -0.23 20.82 -1.22
C TRP A 17 -0.06 19.30 -1.33
N ALA A 18 1.10 18.79 -1.76
CA ALA A 18 1.34 17.35 -1.87
C ALA A 18 1.41 16.70 -0.47
N TYR A 19 1.98 17.39 0.52
CA TYR A 19 1.95 16.93 1.92
C TYR A 19 0.54 16.99 2.52
N VAL A 20 -0.26 17.98 2.15
CA VAL A 20 -1.68 18.05 2.57
C VAL A 20 -2.46 16.87 1.99
N VAL A 21 -2.29 16.56 0.70
CA VAL A 21 -2.92 15.40 0.06
C VAL A 21 -2.45 14.10 0.70
N LEU A 22 -1.16 13.95 0.99
CA LEU A 22 -0.62 12.80 1.72
C LEU A 22 -1.25 12.66 3.11
N ALA A 23 -1.39 13.74 3.86
CA ALA A 23 -2.03 13.71 5.18
C ALA A 23 -3.50 13.27 5.10
N ILE A 24 -4.23 13.70 4.07
CA ILE A 24 -5.61 13.24 3.80
C ILE A 24 -5.61 11.74 3.44
N GLY A 25 -4.67 11.30 2.62
CA GLY A 25 -4.47 9.88 2.28
C GLY A 25 -4.28 9.02 3.52
N ILE A 26 -3.36 9.41 4.39
CA ILE A 26 -3.09 8.71 5.65
C ILE A 26 -4.32 8.70 6.56
N ALA A 27 -4.98 9.84 6.75
CA ALA A 27 -6.17 9.92 7.60
C ALA A 27 -7.31 9.01 7.11
N THR A 28 -7.52 8.92 5.80
CA THR A 28 -8.55 8.05 5.22
C THR A 28 -8.16 6.57 5.29
N MET A 29 -6.91 6.22 4.99
CA MET A 29 -6.39 4.84 5.11
C MET A 29 -6.40 4.32 6.55
N SER A 30 -6.20 5.20 7.53
CA SER A 30 -6.23 4.86 8.98
C SER A 30 -7.55 4.22 9.44
N SER A 31 -8.64 4.44 8.71
CA SER A 31 -9.93 3.77 8.99
C SER A 31 -9.96 2.30 8.56
N GLY A 32 -9.00 1.85 7.74
CA GLY A 32 -8.97 0.52 7.11
C GLY A 32 -9.07 -0.63 8.12
N GLY A 33 -8.29 -0.56 9.21
CA GLY A 33 -8.32 -1.56 10.27
C GLY A 33 -9.67 -1.63 11.00
N VAL A 34 -10.35 -0.51 11.18
CA VAL A 34 -11.67 -0.45 11.82
C VAL A 34 -12.73 -1.16 10.97
N TRP A 35 -12.72 -0.94 9.65
CA TRP A 35 -13.63 -1.66 8.76
C TRP A 35 -13.43 -3.18 8.80
N PHE A 36 -12.16 -3.62 8.88
CA PHE A 36 -11.82 -5.05 8.97
C PHE A 36 -12.31 -5.65 10.30
N ALA A 37 -12.15 -4.90 11.40
CA ALA A 37 -12.61 -5.32 12.72
C ALA A 37 -14.14 -5.43 12.82
N LEU A 38 -14.90 -4.69 12.00
CA LEU A 38 -16.35 -4.78 11.93
C LEU A 38 -16.87 -5.97 11.10
N LEU A 39 -16.01 -6.58 10.27
CA LEU A 39 -16.33 -7.74 9.43
C LEU A 39 -16.01 -9.07 10.12
N VAL A 40 -16.50 -9.26 11.34
CA VAL A 40 -16.11 -10.36 12.24
C VAL A 40 -16.36 -11.79 11.69
N GLU A 41 -17.32 -11.95 10.78
CA GLU A 41 -17.69 -13.26 10.21
C GLU A 41 -16.90 -13.62 8.95
N THR A 42 -16.16 -12.67 8.38
CA THR A 42 -15.47 -12.84 7.09
C THR A 42 -13.97 -13.01 7.35
N PRO A 43 -13.34 -14.06 6.81
CA PRO A 43 -11.89 -14.25 6.92
C PRO A 43 -11.06 -13.10 6.30
N PRO A 44 -9.86 -12.79 6.83
CA PRO A 44 -9.12 -11.57 6.54
C PRO A 44 -8.63 -11.44 5.08
N LEU A 45 -8.23 -12.53 4.42
CA LEU A 45 -7.80 -12.46 3.01
C LEU A 45 -8.99 -12.13 2.11
N MET A 46 -10.15 -12.71 2.40
CA MET A 46 -11.37 -12.39 1.68
C MET A 46 -11.85 -10.95 1.95
N GLN A 47 -11.75 -10.44 3.18
CA GLN A 47 -12.02 -9.02 3.46
C GLN A 47 -11.16 -8.11 2.57
N ALA A 48 -9.86 -8.41 2.46
CA ALA A 48 -8.95 -7.69 1.57
C ALA A 48 -9.33 -7.82 0.09
N CYS A 49 -9.66 -9.04 -0.36
CA CYS A 49 -10.11 -9.29 -1.74
C CYS A 49 -11.37 -8.46 -2.09
N TRP A 50 -12.39 -8.48 -1.22
CA TRP A 50 -13.62 -7.70 -1.45
C TRP A 50 -13.34 -6.20 -1.48
N ARG A 51 -12.50 -5.71 -0.55
CA ARG A 51 -12.13 -4.29 -0.51
C ARG A 51 -11.42 -3.87 -1.80
N LEU A 52 -10.42 -4.63 -2.25
CA LEU A 52 -9.68 -4.30 -3.47
C LEU A 52 -10.56 -4.42 -4.72
N THR A 53 -11.45 -5.42 -4.77
CA THR A 53 -12.43 -5.57 -5.87
C THR A 53 -13.32 -4.34 -5.99
N LEU A 54 -13.95 -3.89 -4.89
CA LEU A 54 -14.78 -2.69 -4.92
C LEU A 54 -13.95 -1.42 -5.18
N THR A 55 -12.72 -1.36 -4.68
CA THR A 55 -11.81 -0.24 -4.98
C THR A 55 -11.51 -0.15 -6.48
N ALA A 56 -11.24 -1.28 -7.14
CA ALA A 56 -11.02 -1.35 -8.58
C ALA A 56 -12.29 -0.93 -9.38
N VAL A 57 -13.48 -1.35 -8.93
CA VAL A 57 -14.75 -0.89 -9.52
C VAL A 57 -14.86 0.64 -9.42
N LEU A 58 -14.57 1.22 -8.26
CA LEU A 58 -14.60 2.69 -8.07
C LEU A 58 -13.56 3.40 -8.95
N GLN A 59 -12.34 2.86 -9.04
CA GLN A 59 -11.27 3.40 -9.90
C GLN A 59 -11.62 3.35 -11.39
N THR A 60 -12.48 2.43 -11.81
CA THR A 60 -12.94 2.34 -13.21
C THR A 60 -13.63 3.63 -13.64
N PHE A 61 -14.42 4.28 -12.78
CA PHE A 61 -15.02 5.59 -13.08
C PHE A 61 -13.96 6.67 -13.31
N GLY A 62 -12.87 6.64 -12.53
CA GLY A 62 -11.72 7.52 -12.71
C GLY A 62 -11.00 7.29 -14.04
N VAL A 63 -10.83 6.03 -14.45
CA VAL A 63 -10.27 5.69 -15.77
C VAL A 63 -11.18 6.19 -16.88
N LEU A 64 -12.49 6.00 -16.79
CA LEU A 64 -13.44 6.52 -17.78
C LEU A 64 -13.36 8.05 -17.90
N TYR A 65 -13.13 8.75 -16.79
CA TYR A 65 -12.89 10.20 -16.79
C TYR A 65 -11.55 10.57 -17.45
N GLU A 66 -10.46 9.87 -17.13
CA GLU A 66 -9.14 10.09 -17.74
C GLU A 66 -9.17 9.83 -19.25
N LEU A 67 -9.80 8.74 -19.70
CA LEU A 67 -9.96 8.42 -21.12
C LEU A 67 -10.73 9.50 -21.90
N ARG A 68 -11.68 10.19 -21.24
CA ARG A 68 -12.45 11.28 -21.86
C ARG A 68 -11.70 12.61 -21.88
N THR A 69 -10.83 12.84 -20.90
CA THR A 69 -10.17 14.15 -20.70
C THR A 69 -8.76 14.22 -21.28
N ASP A 70 -8.09 13.09 -21.39
CA ASP A 70 -6.75 13.00 -21.96
C ASP A 70 -6.73 12.04 -23.17
N PRO A 71 -6.85 12.57 -24.41
CA PRO A 71 -6.83 11.75 -25.61
C PRO A 71 -5.47 11.08 -25.86
N THR A 72 -4.39 11.51 -25.18
CA THR A 72 -3.05 10.92 -25.36
C THR A 72 -2.99 9.47 -24.87
N ILE A 73 -3.87 9.09 -23.94
CA ILE A 73 -3.98 7.73 -23.41
C ILE A 73 -4.39 6.75 -24.52
N MET A 74 -5.20 7.20 -25.49
CA MET A 74 -5.61 6.38 -26.65
C MET A 74 -4.58 6.39 -27.79
N GLY A 75 -3.49 7.13 -27.65
CA GLY A 75 -2.40 7.16 -28.63
C GLY A 75 -1.57 5.87 -28.63
N VAL A 76 -1.14 5.44 -29.81
CA VAL A 76 -0.30 4.23 -30.00
C VAL A 76 0.97 4.26 -29.14
N ALA A 77 1.60 5.44 -29.00
CA ALA A 77 2.80 5.59 -28.19
C ALA A 77 2.57 5.27 -26.69
N PHE A 78 1.45 5.74 -26.12
CA PHE A 78 1.07 5.42 -24.75
C PHE A 78 0.77 3.93 -24.60
N GLN A 79 -0.05 3.37 -25.50
CA GLN A 79 -0.44 1.97 -25.47
C GLN A 79 0.77 1.02 -25.54
N LEU A 80 1.73 1.28 -26.43
CA LEU A 80 2.97 0.50 -26.51
C LEU A 80 3.82 0.61 -25.25
N ARG A 81 3.90 1.80 -24.64
CA ARG A 81 4.60 2.00 -23.36
C ARG A 81 3.90 1.24 -22.23
N PHE A 82 2.57 1.30 -22.17
CA PHE A 82 1.76 0.57 -21.20
C PHE A 82 1.95 -0.94 -21.33
N ILE A 83 1.86 -1.49 -22.54
CA ILE A 83 2.08 -2.93 -22.79
C ILE A 83 3.46 -3.38 -22.31
N LYS A 84 4.51 -2.59 -22.60
CA LYS A 84 5.87 -2.87 -22.11
C LYS A 84 5.98 -2.77 -20.59
N ALA A 85 5.13 -1.98 -19.93
CA ALA A 85 5.12 -1.81 -18.49
C ALA A 85 4.29 -2.88 -17.75
N ILE A 86 3.48 -3.69 -18.45
CA ILE A 86 2.63 -4.72 -17.84
C ILE A 86 3.39 -5.59 -16.84
N PRO A 87 4.57 -6.17 -17.14
CA PRO A 87 5.28 -7.01 -16.17
C PRO A 87 5.62 -6.28 -14.87
N LEU A 88 6.00 -5.00 -14.97
CA LEU A 88 6.28 -4.17 -13.80
C LEU A 88 5.00 -3.86 -13.02
N VAL A 89 3.91 -3.49 -13.72
CA VAL A 89 2.60 -3.23 -13.10
C VAL A 89 2.07 -4.48 -12.38
N MET A 90 2.15 -5.66 -13.00
CA MET A 90 1.77 -6.93 -12.38
C MET A 90 2.62 -7.22 -11.15
N THR A 91 3.94 -7.00 -11.21
CA THR A 91 4.84 -7.18 -10.06
C THR A 91 4.46 -6.26 -8.89
N ILE A 92 4.09 -5.01 -9.18
CA ILE A 92 3.60 -4.06 -8.16
C ILE A 92 2.24 -4.53 -7.61
N GLY A 93 1.36 -5.08 -8.47
CA GLY A 93 0.12 -5.74 -8.08
C GLY A 93 0.35 -6.92 -7.14
N THR A 94 1.30 -7.79 -7.45
CA THR A 94 1.72 -8.91 -6.60
C THR A 94 2.29 -8.43 -5.27
N ALA A 95 3.08 -7.35 -5.26
CA ALA A 95 3.56 -6.75 -4.03
C ALA A 95 2.42 -6.21 -3.16
N LEU A 96 1.40 -5.59 -3.77
CA LEU A 96 0.20 -5.11 -3.07
C LEU A 96 -0.65 -6.27 -2.53
N ALA A 97 -0.86 -7.33 -3.32
CA ALA A 97 -1.53 -8.56 -2.89
C ALA A 97 -0.77 -9.25 -1.76
N GLY A 98 0.55 -9.37 -1.90
CA GLY A 98 1.44 -9.91 -0.88
C GLY A 98 1.40 -9.10 0.42
N TYR A 99 1.33 -7.78 0.34
CA TYR A 99 1.18 -6.90 1.50
C TYR A 99 -0.13 -7.17 2.24
N PHE A 100 -1.27 -7.05 1.55
CA PHE A 100 -2.58 -7.29 2.16
C PHE A 100 -2.77 -8.72 2.65
N GLY A 101 -2.26 -9.69 1.88
CA GLY A 101 -2.33 -11.09 2.24
C GLY A 101 -1.48 -11.44 3.46
N SER A 102 -0.21 -11.01 3.48
CA SER A 102 0.68 -11.30 4.60
C SER A 102 0.25 -10.55 5.86
N TRP A 103 -0.19 -9.29 5.72
CA TRP A 103 -0.70 -8.52 6.86
C TRP A 103 -1.99 -9.13 7.41
N GLY A 104 -3.00 -9.37 6.56
CA GLY A 104 -4.28 -9.94 6.99
C GLY A 104 -4.11 -11.32 7.64
N TRP A 105 -3.25 -12.16 7.07
CA TRP A 105 -2.91 -13.45 7.67
C TRP A 105 -2.16 -13.30 9.00
N SER A 106 -1.20 -12.37 9.10
CA SER A 106 -0.46 -12.13 10.35
C SER A 106 -1.38 -11.71 11.50
N VAL A 107 -2.35 -10.83 11.26
CA VAL A 107 -3.29 -10.35 12.28
C VAL A 107 -4.14 -11.49 12.85
N ALA A 108 -4.41 -12.53 12.05
CA ALA A 108 -5.14 -13.71 12.51
C ALA A 108 -4.28 -14.75 13.26
N HIS A 109 -2.94 -14.67 13.12
CA HIS A 109 -2.01 -15.71 13.60
C HIS A 109 -0.96 -15.21 14.59
N THR A 110 -0.88 -13.91 14.88
CA THR A 110 -0.05 -13.34 15.96
C THR A 110 -0.83 -12.22 16.62
N SER A 111 -0.35 -11.68 17.75
CA SER A 111 -1.01 -10.53 18.36
C SER A 111 -1.01 -9.34 17.38
N LEU A 112 -2.09 -8.55 17.39
CA LEU A 112 -2.19 -7.32 16.61
C LEU A 112 -0.98 -6.39 16.85
N VAL A 113 -0.53 -6.30 18.10
CA VAL A 113 0.62 -5.48 18.51
C VAL A 113 1.90 -5.89 17.77
N TYR A 114 2.28 -7.17 17.83
CA TYR A 114 3.47 -7.67 17.12
C TYR A 114 3.34 -7.53 15.60
N SER A 115 2.18 -7.81 15.02
CA SER A 115 1.95 -7.62 13.58
C SER A 115 2.15 -6.16 13.15
N LEU A 116 1.51 -5.22 13.84
CA LEU A 116 1.63 -3.78 13.54
C LEU A 116 3.06 -3.27 13.74
N LEU A 117 3.73 -3.69 14.81
CA LEU A 117 5.12 -3.31 15.07
C LEU A 117 6.04 -3.71 13.91
N LEU A 118 5.90 -4.94 13.44
CA LEU A 118 6.74 -5.49 12.38
C LEU A 118 6.44 -4.86 11.02
N VAL A 119 5.16 -4.60 10.70
CA VAL A 119 4.79 -3.86 9.48
C VAL A 119 5.31 -2.43 9.52
N CYS A 120 5.28 -1.77 10.67
CA CYS A 120 5.79 -0.40 10.84
C CYS A 120 7.33 -0.30 10.74
N THR A 121 8.05 -1.39 10.48
CA THR A 121 9.49 -1.34 10.19
C THR A 121 9.81 -0.94 8.75
N THR A 122 8.83 -0.82 7.85
CA THR A 122 9.04 -0.45 6.44
C THR A 122 9.96 0.75 6.21
N PRO A 123 9.88 1.87 6.98
CA PRO A 123 10.80 2.99 6.80
C PRO A 123 12.26 2.65 7.13
N LEU A 124 12.49 1.80 8.14
CA LEU A 124 13.84 1.31 8.47
C LEU A 124 14.36 0.36 7.39
N ILE A 125 13.50 -0.49 6.85
CA ILE A 125 13.83 -1.35 5.70
C ILE A 125 14.21 -0.47 4.50
N LEU A 126 13.47 0.60 4.21
CA LEU A 126 13.81 1.54 3.14
C LEU A 126 15.16 2.22 3.36
N VAL A 127 15.43 2.71 4.57
CA VAL A 127 16.75 3.27 4.93
C VAL A 127 17.88 2.24 4.68
N ALA A 128 17.67 0.99 5.08
CA ALA A 128 18.64 -0.08 4.86
C ALA A 128 18.82 -0.39 3.36
N VAL A 129 17.73 -0.56 2.61
CA VAL A 129 17.76 -0.82 1.16
C VAL A 129 18.47 0.31 0.42
N MET A 130 18.13 1.57 0.70
CA MET A 130 18.78 2.73 0.09
C MET A 130 20.29 2.77 0.39
N SER A 131 20.68 2.49 1.64
CA SER A 131 22.08 2.49 2.06
C SER A 131 22.87 1.36 1.41
N LEU A 132 22.29 0.15 1.33
CA LEU A 132 22.89 -1.00 0.66
C LEU A 132 23.03 -0.79 -0.84
N CYS A 133 21.99 -0.27 -1.50
CA CYS A 133 22.02 0.05 -2.94
C CYS A 133 23.09 1.10 -3.25
N TRP A 134 23.21 2.13 -2.41
CA TRP A 134 24.23 3.16 -2.55
C TRP A 134 25.64 2.56 -2.39
N LEU A 135 25.87 1.75 -1.36
CA LEU A 135 27.17 1.10 -1.11
C LEU A 135 27.56 0.17 -2.27
N TYR A 136 26.61 -0.64 -2.74
CA TYR A 136 26.81 -1.52 -3.88
C TYR A 136 27.20 -0.72 -5.14
N ARG A 137 26.48 0.36 -5.42
CA ARG A 137 26.77 1.26 -6.56
C ARG A 137 28.11 1.95 -6.44
N GLN A 138 28.54 2.36 -5.25
CA GLN A 138 29.88 2.92 -5.07
C GLN A 138 30.98 1.90 -5.38
N THR A 139 30.76 0.65 -5.02
CA THR A 139 31.71 -0.44 -5.25
C THR A 139 31.80 -0.78 -6.75
N CYS A 140 30.66 -0.85 -7.44
CA CYS A 140 30.62 -1.16 -8.88
C CYS A 140 30.99 0.03 -9.80
N ARG A 141 30.75 1.28 -9.37
CA ARG A 141 31.08 2.49 -10.17
C ARG A 141 32.58 2.61 -10.48
N HIS A 142 33.44 1.91 -9.75
CA HIS A 142 34.87 1.85 -10.02
C HIS A 142 35.21 1.03 -11.30
N GLU A 143 34.29 0.21 -11.82
CA GLU A 143 34.50 -0.63 -13.03
C GLU A 143 33.88 -0.04 -14.32
N ASP A 144 32.92 0.91 -14.20
CA ASP A 144 32.16 1.44 -15.35
C ASP A 144 32.89 2.56 -16.13
N HIS A 145 34.08 2.99 -15.70
CA HIS A 145 34.80 4.09 -16.35
C HIS A 145 35.36 3.77 -17.75
N GLU A 146 35.29 2.52 -18.23
CA GLU A 146 35.98 2.11 -19.46
C GLU A 146 35.12 1.64 -20.64
N ARG A 147 33.78 1.58 -20.60
CA ARG A 147 33.03 1.05 -21.78
C ARG A 147 31.70 1.71 -22.16
N VAL A 148 31.75 2.31 -23.36
CA VAL A 148 30.74 2.44 -24.44
C VAL A 148 29.86 3.71 -24.48
N PRO A 149 29.72 4.39 -25.65
CA PRO A 149 28.95 5.62 -25.80
C PRO A 149 27.43 5.43 -25.66
N LEU A 150 26.84 6.51 -25.16
CA LEU A 150 25.47 6.75 -24.76
C LEU A 150 24.48 6.86 -25.95
N PHE A 151 24.18 5.79 -26.70
CA PHE A 151 23.23 5.94 -27.83
C PHE A 151 22.14 4.87 -28.03
N THR A 152 21.96 3.87 -27.16
CA THR A 152 20.94 2.82 -27.40
C THR A 152 20.02 2.44 -26.23
N LYS A 153 20.20 2.95 -25.01
CA LYS A 153 19.39 2.53 -23.82
C LYS A 153 18.45 3.61 -23.27
N GLN A 154 17.89 4.48 -24.12
CA GLN A 154 16.98 5.57 -23.69
C GLN A 154 15.49 5.13 -23.58
N ASN A 155 15.10 4.01 -24.18
CA ASN A 155 13.67 3.67 -24.40
C ASN A 155 13.14 2.41 -23.69
N SER A 156 13.93 1.75 -22.84
CA SER A 156 13.48 0.58 -22.06
C SER A 156 13.01 1.03 -20.68
N LEU A 157 11.77 0.66 -20.31
CA LEU A 157 11.30 0.79 -18.93
C LEU A 157 12.24 0.04 -17.98
N PRO A 158 12.58 0.61 -16.80
CA PRO A 158 13.44 -0.06 -15.85
C PRO A 158 12.78 -1.33 -15.32
N SER A 159 13.56 -2.39 -15.11
CA SER A 159 13.08 -3.61 -14.46
C SER A 159 12.90 -3.40 -12.95
N LEU A 160 12.16 -4.28 -12.28
CA LEU A 160 12.05 -4.25 -10.80
C LEU A 160 13.43 -4.25 -10.14
N PHE A 161 14.34 -5.09 -10.63
CA PHE A 161 15.70 -5.16 -10.12
C PHE A 161 16.43 -3.81 -10.28
N GLU A 162 16.29 -3.15 -11.44
CA GLU A 162 16.85 -1.82 -11.69
C GLU A 162 16.16 -0.72 -10.85
N ILE A 163 14.97 -0.95 -10.27
CA ILE A 163 14.27 0.02 -9.41
C ILE A 163 14.67 -0.17 -7.95
N VAL A 164 14.59 -1.40 -7.43
CA VAL A 164 14.68 -1.67 -5.99
C VAL A 164 16.08 -2.13 -5.57
N VAL A 165 16.74 -2.97 -6.36
CA VAL A 165 18.00 -3.63 -5.96
C VAL A 165 19.23 -2.89 -6.49
N CYS A 166 19.13 -2.37 -7.72
CA CYS A 166 20.22 -1.67 -8.38
C CYS A 166 19.71 -0.39 -9.07
N PRO A 167 19.23 0.61 -8.30
CA PRO A 167 18.77 1.90 -8.83
C PRO A 167 19.89 2.68 -9.49
N LYS A 168 19.72 3.11 -10.75
CA LYS A 168 20.72 3.87 -11.54
C LYS A 168 21.35 5.02 -10.75
N ASP A 169 20.50 5.79 -10.09
CA ASP A 169 20.88 6.90 -9.23
C ASP A 169 20.60 6.54 -7.76
N ALA A 170 21.36 5.59 -7.23
CA ALA A 170 21.27 5.21 -5.83
C ALA A 170 21.69 6.38 -4.93
N LYS A 171 20.76 6.89 -4.12
CA LYS A 171 20.99 7.99 -3.18
C LYS A 171 20.96 7.47 -1.75
N LEU A 172 21.90 7.93 -0.95
CA LEU A 172 21.90 7.68 0.49
C LEU A 172 20.69 8.40 1.13
N PRO A 173 20.03 7.82 2.14
CA PRO A 173 19.08 8.57 2.95
C PRO A 173 19.80 9.73 3.64
N THR A 174 19.15 10.89 3.70
CA THR A 174 19.69 12.01 4.47
C THR A 174 19.67 11.67 5.97
N LEU A 175 20.53 12.31 6.75
CA LEU A 175 20.56 12.11 8.20
C LEU A 175 19.18 12.40 8.84
N MET A 176 18.49 13.45 8.37
CA MET A 176 17.15 13.79 8.87
C MET A 176 16.11 12.73 8.52
N GLU A 177 16.19 12.13 7.32
CA GLU A 177 15.30 11.02 6.94
C GLU A 177 15.55 9.77 7.78
N ALA A 178 16.82 9.43 8.03
CA ALA A 178 17.18 8.29 8.87
C ALA A 178 16.73 8.50 10.33
N ILE A 179 16.96 9.69 10.88
CA ILE A 179 16.47 10.07 12.22
C ILE A 179 14.94 10.00 12.25
N GLY A 180 14.25 10.55 11.25
CA GLY A 180 12.79 10.51 11.15
C GLY A 180 12.23 9.09 11.12
N ALA A 181 12.86 8.18 10.37
CA ALA A 181 12.49 6.77 10.36
C ALA A 181 12.68 6.10 11.73
N VAL A 182 13.82 6.34 12.39
CA VAL A 182 14.09 5.78 13.73
C VAL A 182 13.11 6.32 14.77
N VAL A 183 12.91 7.64 14.82
CA VAL A 183 11.99 8.29 15.76
C VAL A 183 10.55 7.82 15.51
N GLY A 184 10.12 7.73 14.25
CA GLY A 184 8.80 7.21 13.90
C GLY A 184 8.59 5.78 14.38
N CYS A 185 9.55 4.88 14.11
CA CYS A 185 9.46 3.50 14.58
C CYS A 185 9.48 3.39 16.11
N LEU A 186 10.30 4.19 16.81
CA LEU A 186 10.29 4.26 18.28
C LEU A 186 8.94 4.76 18.82
N GLY A 187 8.31 5.72 18.14
CA GLY A 187 6.97 6.20 18.48
C GLY A 187 5.91 5.10 18.39
N VAL A 188 5.95 4.28 17.33
CA VAL A 188 5.09 3.10 17.20
C VAL A 188 5.36 2.09 18.32
N VAL A 189 6.62 1.81 18.62
CA VAL A 189 6.98 0.92 19.75
C VAL A 189 6.42 1.44 21.06
N ALA A 190 6.54 2.74 21.34
CA ALA A 190 6.00 3.35 22.55
C ALA A 190 4.46 3.27 22.62
N LEU A 191 3.77 3.59 21.52
CA LEU A 191 2.31 3.46 21.41
C LEU A 191 1.86 2.04 21.75
N LEU A 192 2.52 1.05 21.14
CA LEU A 192 2.21 -0.35 21.30
C LEU A 192 2.57 -0.91 22.69
N ALA A 193 3.67 -0.44 23.29
CA ALA A 193 4.07 -0.84 24.64
C ALA A 193 3.06 -0.42 25.72
N THR A 194 2.26 0.61 25.46
CA THR A 194 1.19 1.07 26.36
C THR A 194 -0.16 0.41 26.11
N SER A 195 -0.29 -0.42 25.08
CA SER A 195 -1.55 -1.09 24.78
C SER A 195 -1.80 -2.24 25.75
N ASN A 196 -2.79 -2.09 26.64
CA ASN A 196 -3.29 -3.16 27.51
C ASN A 196 -4.19 -4.10 26.69
N GLN A 197 -3.61 -4.97 25.87
CA GLN A 197 -4.38 -6.09 25.29
C GLN A 197 -4.28 -7.32 26.19
N ASP A 198 -5.44 -7.84 26.60
CA ASP A 198 -5.57 -9.17 27.22
C ASP A 198 -4.97 -10.23 26.29
N ASN A 199 -3.86 -10.83 26.75
CA ASN A 199 -3.05 -11.85 26.09
C ASN A 199 -3.82 -13.16 25.84
N SER A 200 -4.82 -13.17 24.97
CA SER A 200 -5.45 -14.42 24.51
C SER A 200 -4.72 -15.04 23.31
N GLN A 201 -4.03 -14.23 22.49
CA GLN A 201 -3.16 -14.72 21.42
C GLN A 201 -1.69 -14.37 21.69
N HIS A 202 -0.87 -15.40 21.93
CA HIS A 202 0.58 -15.25 22.05
C HIS A 202 1.22 -14.94 20.70
N ALA A 203 2.36 -14.24 20.73
CA ALA A 203 3.16 -13.99 19.54
C ALA A 203 3.56 -15.31 18.89
N THR A 204 3.31 -15.46 17.59
CA THR A 204 3.77 -16.63 16.83
C THR A 204 4.88 -16.24 15.87
N LEU A 205 5.84 -17.14 15.68
CA LEU A 205 6.91 -16.94 14.71
C LEU A 205 6.33 -16.78 13.29
N ALA A 206 5.36 -17.62 12.93
CA ALA A 206 4.79 -17.61 11.59
C ALA A 206 4.07 -16.28 11.30
N GLY A 207 3.21 -15.80 12.21
CA GLY A 207 2.55 -14.51 12.07
C GLY A 207 3.54 -13.34 12.00
N ASN A 208 4.61 -13.38 12.81
CA ASN A 208 5.64 -12.36 12.78
C ASN A 208 6.43 -12.35 11.46
N VAL A 209 6.77 -13.53 10.92
CA VAL A 209 7.42 -13.67 9.61
C VAL A 209 6.51 -13.12 8.52
N ALA A 210 5.21 -13.43 8.54
CA ALA A 210 4.26 -12.87 7.58
C ALA A 210 4.18 -11.34 7.65
N ALA A 211 4.15 -10.75 8.85
CA ALA A 211 4.16 -9.29 9.00
C ALA A 211 5.43 -8.65 8.41
N LEU A 212 6.61 -9.24 8.65
CA LEU A 212 7.88 -8.79 8.06
C LEU A 212 7.91 -8.97 6.54
N CYS A 213 7.39 -10.08 6.01
CA CYS A 213 7.24 -10.27 4.56
C CYS A 213 6.35 -9.18 3.95
N GLY A 214 5.25 -8.83 4.62
CA GLY A 214 4.41 -7.68 4.26
C GLY A 214 5.19 -6.37 4.19
N ALA A 215 5.98 -6.07 5.24
CA ALA A 215 6.82 -4.87 5.29
C ALA A 215 7.83 -4.79 4.13
N LEU A 216 8.44 -5.92 3.77
CA LEU A 216 9.40 -6.04 2.67
C LEU A 216 8.76 -5.83 1.30
N VAL A 217 7.62 -6.49 1.01
CA VAL A 217 6.95 -6.31 -0.29
C VAL A 217 6.32 -4.92 -0.43
N LEU A 218 5.98 -4.25 0.68
CA LEU A 218 5.53 -2.87 0.63
C LEU A 218 6.59 -1.91 0.06
N VAL A 219 7.89 -2.19 0.27
CA VAL A 219 8.97 -1.42 -0.36
C VAL A 219 8.91 -1.50 -1.89
N ILE A 220 8.67 -2.70 -2.43
CA ILE A 220 8.49 -2.91 -3.87
C ILE A 220 7.30 -2.10 -4.38
N TYR A 221 6.19 -2.12 -3.64
CA TYR A 221 4.99 -1.38 -4.01
C TYR A 221 5.25 0.13 -4.08
N ILE A 222 5.83 0.74 -3.03
CA ILE A 222 6.00 2.20 -2.99
C ILE A 222 7.03 2.66 -4.04
N GLU A 223 8.19 2.00 -4.17
CA GLU A 223 9.21 2.38 -5.16
C GLU A 223 8.75 2.13 -6.61
N GLY A 224 8.07 1.01 -6.85
CA GLY A 224 7.46 0.71 -8.14
C GLY A 224 6.37 1.70 -8.51
N SER A 225 5.54 2.11 -7.54
CA SER A 225 4.49 3.10 -7.73
C SER A 225 5.03 4.46 -8.14
N ALA A 226 6.07 4.95 -7.45
CA ALA A 226 6.74 6.20 -7.79
C ALA A 226 7.28 6.19 -9.23
N THR A 227 7.81 5.05 -9.67
CA THR A 227 8.34 4.88 -11.03
C THR A 227 7.22 4.88 -12.08
N CYS A 228 6.16 4.09 -11.89
CA CYS A 228 5.06 4.00 -12.85
C CYS A 228 4.22 5.30 -12.91
N ARG A 229 3.96 5.93 -11.75
CA ARG A 229 3.17 7.16 -11.65
C ARG A 229 3.84 8.39 -12.27
N SER A 230 5.16 8.36 -12.48
CA SER A 230 5.90 9.44 -13.14
C SER A 230 5.45 9.72 -14.59
N TRP A 231 4.77 8.76 -15.23
CA TRP A 231 4.34 8.88 -16.63
C TRP A 231 2.92 8.36 -16.90
N MET A 232 2.41 7.43 -16.09
CA MET A 232 1.08 6.86 -16.28
C MET A 232 0.04 7.67 -15.50
N PRO A 233 -1.14 7.98 -16.07
CA PRO A 233 -2.25 8.63 -15.37
C PRO A 233 -2.66 7.92 -14.08
N LEU A 234 -3.31 8.66 -13.17
CA LEU A 234 -3.58 8.24 -11.80
C LEU A 234 -4.44 6.99 -11.75
N PHE A 235 -5.62 7.03 -12.37
CA PHE A 235 -6.57 5.94 -12.32
C PHE A 235 -6.18 4.80 -13.25
N VAL A 236 -5.55 5.05 -14.41
CA VAL A 236 -5.02 3.97 -15.26
C VAL A 236 -3.99 3.13 -14.50
N TYR A 237 -3.05 3.76 -13.79
CA TYR A 237 -2.09 3.06 -12.93
C TYR A 237 -2.80 2.35 -11.78
N SER A 238 -3.60 3.09 -11.01
CA SER A 238 -4.17 2.61 -9.77
C SER A 238 -5.13 1.44 -10.02
N LEU A 239 -5.95 1.52 -11.06
CA LEU A 239 -6.84 0.43 -11.48
C LEU A 239 -6.04 -0.83 -11.84
N ALA A 240 -5.00 -0.70 -12.69
CA ALA A 240 -4.25 -1.84 -13.15
C ALA A 240 -3.57 -2.59 -12.01
N VAL A 241 -2.95 -1.87 -11.07
CA VAL A 241 -2.31 -2.46 -9.88
C VAL A 241 -3.34 -3.05 -8.92
N THR A 242 -4.41 -2.31 -8.61
CA THR A 242 -5.45 -2.75 -7.66
C THR A 242 -6.20 -3.98 -8.20
N ALA A 243 -6.52 -4.00 -9.49
CA ALA A 243 -7.19 -5.12 -10.13
C ALA A 243 -6.30 -6.37 -10.17
N SER A 244 -5.00 -6.24 -10.49
CA SER A 244 -4.03 -7.34 -10.39
C SER A 244 -4.02 -7.91 -8.97
N ALA A 245 -3.89 -7.03 -7.98
CA ALA A 245 -3.84 -7.44 -6.59
C ALA A 245 -5.15 -8.12 -6.12
N ALA A 246 -6.31 -7.62 -6.54
CA ALA A 246 -7.61 -8.19 -6.23
C ALA A 246 -7.77 -9.59 -6.83
N LEU A 247 -7.32 -9.80 -8.08
CA LEU A 247 -7.35 -11.10 -8.75
C LEU A 247 -6.41 -12.11 -8.07
N GLU A 248 -5.19 -11.69 -7.75
CA GLU A 248 -4.20 -12.54 -7.08
C GLU A 248 -4.66 -12.94 -5.68
N LEU A 249 -5.16 -11.99 -4.88
CA LEU A 249 -5.77 -12.31 -3.59
C LEU A 249 -6.99 -13.21 -3.76
N GLY A 250 -7.80 -12.97 -4.80
CA GLY A 250 -8.91 -13.81 -5.23
C GLY A 250 -8.56 -15.29 -5.35
N VAL A 251 -7.35 -15.59 -5.82
CA VAL A 251 -6.83 -16.96 -5.91
C VAL A 251 -6.26 -17.43 -4.58
N VAL A 252 -5.53 -16.56 -3.88
CA VAL A 252 -4.84 -16.90 -2.63
C VAL A 252 -5.82 -17.24 -1.50
N TRP A 253 -6.94 -16.51 -1.37
CA TRP A 253 -7.92 -16.81 -0.29
C TRP A 253 -8.55 -18.19 -0.46
N LEU A 254 -8.81 -18.64 -1.69
CA LEU A 254 -9.31 -19.99 -1.97
C LEU A 254 -8.35 -21.09 -1.51
N LEU A 255 -7.03 -20.80 -1.49
CA LEU A 255 -6.00 -21.75 -1.08
C LEU A 255 -5.74 -21.74 0.42
N LEU A 256 -5.84 -20.57 1.06
CA LEU A 256 -5.42 -20.36 2.44
C LEU A 256 -6.57 -20.27 3.46
N GLU A 257 -7.82 -20.10 3.02
CA GLU A 257 -8.99 -20.02 3.91
C GLU A 257 -10.00 -21.13 3.56
N PRO A 258 -9.81 -22.39 4.00
CA PRO A 258 -10.61 -23.53 3.54
C PRO A 258 -12.12 -23.45 3.85
N SER A 259 -12.53 -22.59 4.77
CA SER A 259 -13.93 -22.35 5.15
C SER A 259 -14.72 -21.49 4.15
N THR A 260 -14.07 -21.10 3.06
CA THR A 260 -14.60 -20.13 2.10
C THR A 260 -15.03 -20.79 0.80
N THR A 261 -15.97 -20.16 0.09
CA THR A 261 -16.61 -20.76 -1.10
C THR A 261 -16.72 -19.78 -2.25
N VAL A 262 -16.56 -20.25 -3.49
CA VAL A 262 -16.79 -19.39 -4.68
C VAL A 262 -18.28 -19.03 -4.81
N TRP A 263 -19.15 -19.95 -4.40
CA TRP A 263 -20.60 -19.83 -4.56
C TRP A 263 -21.29 -19.36 -3.28
N GLY A 264 -22.43 -18.71 -3.46
CA GLY A 264 -23.27 -18.23 -2.37
C GLY A 264 -23.08 -16.74 -2.07
N VAL A 265 -23.84 -16.28 -1.08
CA VAL A 265 -23.85 -14.88 -0.63
C VAL A 265 -23.67 -14.79 0.89
N GLY A 266 -23.13 -15.84 1.50
CA GLY A 266 -22.79 -15.86 2.92
C GLY A 266 -21.50 -15.09 3.24
N PRO A 267 -21.17 -14.89 4.53
CA PRO A 267 -19.98 -14.13 4.94
C PRO A 267 -18.66 -14.78 4.53
N THR A 268 -18.69 -16.04 4.12
CA THR A 268 -17.53 -16.82 3.66
C THR A 268 -17.51 -17.06 2.14
N ALA A 269 -18.40 -16.42 1.36
CA ALA A 269 -18.50 -16.65 -0.09
C ALA A 269 -17.83 -15.53 -0.92
N LEU A 270 -17.31 -15.80 -2.12
CA LEU A 270 -16.67 -14.78 -2.98
C LEU A 270 -17.54 -13.53 -3.20
N PHE A 271 -18.83 -13.73 -3.42
CA PHE A 271 -19.82 -12.65 -3.59
C PHE A 271 -20.62 -12.37 -2.31
N GLY A 272 -20.08 -12.78 -1.16
CA GLY A 272 -20.69 -12.58 0.15
C GLY A 272 -21.03 -11.12 0.43
N PHE A 273 -20.18 -10.19 0.02
CA PHE A 273 -20.42 -8.75 0.24
C PHE A 273 -21.75 -8.23 -0.34
N VAL A 274 -22.37 -8.88 -1.33
CA VAL A 274 -23.71 -8.46 -1.85
C VAL A 274 -24.89 -9.13 -1.13
N GLY A 275 -24.64 -10.14 -0.30
CA GLY A 275 -25.69 -10.92 0.35
C GLY A 275 -26.40 -10.26 1.52
N ASP A 276 -25.80 -9.20 2.07
CA ASP A 276 -26.33 -8.47 3.22
C ASP A 276 -25.97 -6.99 3.09
N LEU A 277 -26.94 -6.10 3.38
CA LEU A 277 -26.77 -4.66 3.16
C LEU A 277 -25.79 -4.04 4.16
N ASN A 278 -25.76 -4.52 5.41
CA ASN A 278 -24.78 -4.04 6.40
C ASN A 278 -23.37 -4.44 5.99
N ARG A 279 -23.17 -5.71 5.61
CA ARG A 279 -21.88 -6.20 5.10
C ARG A 279 -21.46 -5.46 3.85
N PHE A 280 -22.37 -5.25 2.89
CA PHE A 280 -22.09 -4.42 1.73
C PHE A 280 -21.63 -3.02 2.13
N GLY A 281 -22.35 -2.37 3.05
CA GLY A 281 -22.01 -1.03 3.54
C GLY A 281 -20.63 -0.95 4.18
N LEU A 282 -20.25 -1.95 4.98
CA LEU A 282 -18.91 -2.04 5.60
C LEU A 282 -17.80 -2.21 4.54
N VAL A 283 -17.98 -3.15 3.60
CA VAL A 283 -17.00 -3.42 2.54
C VAL A 283 -16.90 -2.22 1.60
N PHE A 284 -18.02 -1.61 1.23
CA PHE A 284 -18.07 -0.42 0.39
C PHE A 284 -17.42 0.77 1.10
N GLY A 285 -17.71 1.00 2.38
CA GLY A 285 -17.08 2.05 3.19
C GLY A 285 -15.56 1.87 3.24
N ALA A 286 -15.09 0.65 3.48
CA ALA A 286 -13.67 0.29 3.43
C ALA A 286 -13.05 0.57 2.06
N ALA A 287 -13.73 0.17 0.98
CA ALA A 287 -13.25 0.33 -0.38
C ALA A 287 -13.30 1.77 -0.87
N PHE A 288 -14.26 2.58 -0.39
CA PHE A 288 -14.42 3.96 -0.81
C PHE A 288 -13.48 4.89 -0.05
N ILE A 289 -13.46 4.81 1.28
CA ILE A 289 -12.69 5.71 2.13
C ILE A 289 -11.22 5.29 2.16
N ALA A 290 -10.93 4.12 2.73
CA ALA A 290 -9.56 3.65 2.88
C ALA A 290 -8.96 3.18 1.55
N GLY A 291 -9.76 2.55 0.69
CA GLY A 291 -9.33 2.08 -0.62
C GLY A 291 -9.17 3.21 -1.64
N PHE A 292 -10.28 3.68 -2.20
CA PHE A 292 -10.30 4.60 -3.34
C PHE A 292 -9.69 5.96 -2.99
N PHE A 293 -10.21 6.65 -1.96
CA PHE A 293 -9.70 7.96 -1.56
C PHE A 293 -8.27 7.90 -1.02
N GLY A 294 -8.01 6.97 -0.09
CA GLY A 294 -6.67 6.77 0.48
C GLY A 294 -5.62 6.53 -0.58
N HIS A 295 -5.77 5.47 -1.38
CA HIS A 295 -4.79 5.15 -2.43
C HIS A 295 -4.73 6.22 -3.53
N ALA A 296 -5.83 6.89 -3.88
CA ALA A 296 -5.77 7.98 -4.85
C ALA A 296 -4.93 9.16 -4.34
N CYS A 297 -5.12 9.57 -3.08
CA CYS A 297 -4.32 10.64 -2.48
C CYS A 297 -2.84 10.26 -2.42
N ASP A 298 -2.51 9.06 -1.99
CA ASP A 298 -1.12 8.58 -1.95
C ASP A 298 -0.48 8.53 -3.33
N ASN A 299 -1.22 8.06 -4.34
CA ASN A 299 -0.74 8.02 -5.71
C ASN A 299 -0.64 9.41 -6.37
N VAL A 300 -1.30 10.42 -5.82
CA VAL A 300 -1.06 11.83 -6.18
C VAL A 300 0.19 12.34 -5.46
N ALA A 301 0.40 11.98 -4.20
CA ALA A 301 1.58 12.41 -3.43
C ALA A 301 2.88 11.77 -3.94
N VAL A 302 2.85 10.52 -4.41
CA VAL A 302 4.05 9.72 -4.77
C VAL A 302 4.88 10.29 -5.92
N VAL A 303 4.30 11.14 -6.76
CA VAL A 303 5.04 11.83 -7.83
C VAL A 303 5.80 13.05 -7.32
N HIS A 304 5.49 13.53 -6.12
CA HIS A 304 6.06 14.75 -5.53
C HIS A 304 6.86 14.48 -4.25
N VAL A 305 6.45 13.48 -3.47
CA VAL A 305 7.05 13.15 -2.17
C VAL A 305 7.86 11.86 -2.30
N ARG A 306 9.06 11.84 -1.70
CA ARG A 306 9.96 10.68 -1.75
C ARG A 306 9.32 9.46 -1.07
N PRO A 307 9.51 8.23 -1.61
CA PRO A 307 9.04 6.98 -1.00
C PRO A 307 9.34 6.82 0.49
N LEU A 308 10.56 7.17 0.92
CA LEU A 308 10.96 7.13 2.32
C LEU A 308 10.11 8.06 3.19
N VAL A 309 9.87 9.29 2.76
CA VAL A 309 9.03 10.26 3.50
C VAL A 309 7.58 9.78 3.57
N ILE A 310 7.04 9.23 2.48
CA ILE A 310 5.71 8.61 2.48
C ILE A 310 5.65 7.47 3.50
N SER A 311 6.64 6.57 3.52
CA SER A 311 6.67 5.45 4.47
C SER A 311 6.72 5.92 5.93
N VAL A 312 7.47 6.98 6.24
CA VAL A 312 7.51 7.56 7.59
C VAL A 312 6.16 8.18 7.94
N ALA A 313 5.51 8.85 6.98
CA ALA A 313 4.20 9.45 7.21
C ALA A 313 3.12 8.38 7.45
N VAL A 314 3.19 7.23 6.79
CA VAL A 314 2.29 6.09 7.01
C VAL A 314 2.38 5.54 8.45
N LEU A 315 3.46 5.79 9.21
CA LEU A 315 3.52 5.41 10.63
C LEU A 315 2.47 6.11 11.52
N TRP A 316 1.82 7.16 11.01
CA TRP A 316 0.66 7.77 11.67
C TRP A 316 -0.61 6.93 11.56
N GLU A 317 -0.68 5.99 10.62
CA GLU A 317 -1.84 5.13 10.39
C GLU A 317 -2.29 4.37 11.66
N PRO A 318 -1.43 3.62 12.37
CA PRO A 318 -1.85 2.93 13.61
C PRO A 318 -2.27 3.90 14.72
N LEU A 319 -1.67 5.09 14.79
CA LEU A 319 -2.02 6.10 15.80
C LEU A 319 -3.43 6.65 15.57
N ILE A 320 -3.71 7.10 14.34
CA ILE A 320 -5.02 7.65 13.96
C ILE A 320 -6.08 6.54 14.00
N GLY A 321 -5.76 5.36 13.48
CA GLY A 321 -6.64 4.19 13.51
C GLY A 321 -7.03 3.79 14.94
N GLY A 322 -6.09 3.86 15.89
CA GLY A 322 -6.38 3.65 17.31
C GLY A 322 -7.40 4.64 17.87
N VAL A 323 -7.26 5.93 17.55
CA VAL A 323 -8.21 6.98 17.97
C VAL A 323 -9.59 6.74 17.36
N VAL A 324 -9.66 6.46 16.06
CA VAL A 324 -10.93 6.17 15.37
C VAL A 324 -11.60 4.93 15.96
N GLY A 325 -10.83 3.88 16.25
CA GLY A 325 -11.33 2.65 16.88
C GLY A 325 -11.96 2.92 18.26
N VAL A 326 -11.32 3.72 19.11
CA VAL A 326 -11.88 4.11 20.42
C VAL A 326 -13.19 4.88 20.26
N GLN A 327 -13.27 5.83 19.33
CA GLN A 327 -14.48 6.61 19.10
C GLN A 327 -15.65 5.74 18.61
N VAL A 328 -15.39 4.83 17.69
CA VAL A 328 -16.39 3.87 17.20
C VAL A 328 -16.86 2.96 18.33
N HIS A 329 -15.94 2.45 19.15
CA HIS A 329 -16.28 1.67 20.33
C HIS A 329 -17.17 2.48 21.30
N LEU A 330 -16.75 3.67 21.71
CA LEU A 330 -17.54 4.50 22.62
C LEU A 330 -18.95 4.76 22.08
N THR A 331 -19.10 5.01 20.78
CA THR A 331 -20.39 5.30 20.14
C THR A 331 -21.31 4.08 20.09
N LEU A 332 -20.79 2.90 19.71
CA LEU A 332 -21.60 1.68 19.63
C LEU A 332 -22.03 1.20 21.02
N TRP A 333 -21.14 1.29 22.01
CA TRP A 333 -21.40 0.80 23.36
C TRP A 333 -22.20 1.78 24.23
N SER A 334 -22.18 3.09 23.93
CA SER A 334 -23.11 4.06 24.54
C SER A 334 -24.54 3.96 24.01
N SER A 335 -24.75 3.27 22.88
CA SER A 335 -26.05 3.14 22.21
C SER A 335 -26.84 1.91 22.65
N LEU A 336 -26.24 1.01 23.45
CA LEU A 336 -26.93 -0.12 24.06
C LEU A 336 -27.74 0.39 25.28
N PRO A 337 -29.07 0.22 25.31
CA PRO A 337 -29.84 0.55 26.51
C PRO A 337 -29.31 -0.26 27.69
N LEU A 338 -29.05 0.44 28.80
CA LEU A 338 -28.79 -0.13 30.13
C LEU A 338 -30.03 -0.91 30.60
N SER A 339 -30.28 -2.09 30.03
CA SER A 339 -31.38 -2.95 30.42
C SER A 339 -30.95 -4.41 30.48
N PHE A 340 -29.85 -4.69 31.18
CA PHE A 340 -29.60 -6.00 31.78
C PHE A 340 -28.74 -5.81 33.03
N SER A 341 -29.42 -5.57 34.15
CA SER A 341 -28.95 -5.80 35.52
C SER A 341 -30.12 -6.35 36.32
#